data_AF-A0A139WTF1-F1
#
_entry.id   AF-A0A139WTF1-F1
#
_cell.length_a   1.000
_cell.length_b   1.000
_cell.length_c   1.000
_cell.angle_alpha   90.00
_cell.angle_beta   90.00
_cell.angle_gamma   90.00
#
_symmetry.space_group_name_H-M   'P 1'
#
loop_
_entity.id
_entity.type
_entity.pdbx_description
1 polymer ?
#
loop_
_entity_poly.entity_id
_entity_poly.type
_entity_poly.pdbx_seq_one_letter_code
_entity_poly.pdbx_strand_id
1 'polypeptide(L)' 'MLIDKIIQELQNIPEDKLAEIYDIVHSFRLDLDRELSDEETPTEIVIEGIHQGIREALSGQTLPLSEMWEGIDAE' A
#
# COMPACT_ATOMS: atom_id res chain seq x y z
N MET A 1 27.89 -4.31 1.69
CA MET A 1 26.71 -3.82 0.92
C MET A 1 26.34 -2.42 1.38
N LEU A 2 25.39 -1.74 0.72
CA LEU A 2 24.93 -0.41 1.14
C LEU A 2 24.41 -0.41 2.59
N ILE A 3 23.65 -1.44 2.96
CA ILE A 3 23.09 -1.58 4.32
C ILE A 3 24.17 -1.64 5.41
N ASP A 4 25.25 -2.40 5.16
CA ASP A 4 26.36 -2.52 6.12
C ASP A 4 27.05 -1.17 6.33
N LYS A 5 27.21 -0.38 5.25
CA LYS A 5 27.81 0.95 5.31
C LYS A 5 26.95 1.91 6.14
N ILE A 6 25.63 1.88 5.94
CA ILE A 6 24.68 2.69 6.72
C ILE A 6 24.74 2.32 8.20
N ILE A 7 24.73 1.03 8.54
CA ILE A 7 24.83 0.58 9.94
C ILE A 7 26.14 1.07 10.58
N GLN A 8 27.26 0.96 9.87
CA GLN A 8 28.55 1.43 10.37
C GLN A 8 28.57 2.95 10.58
N GLU A 9 28.01 3.74 9.66
CA GLU A 9 27.97 5.20 9.82
C GLU A 9 27.12 5.59 11.04
N LEU A 10 25.94 4.96 11.23
CA LEU A 10 25.08 5.21 12.39
C LEU A 10 25.75 4.86 13.72
N GLN A 11 26.50 3.77 13.77
CA GLN A 11 27.24 3.35 14.98
C GLN A 11 28.35 4.33 15.40
N ASN A 12 28.86 5.12 14.45
CA ASN A 12 29.92 6.09 14.71
C ASN A 12 29.39 7.49 15.06
N ILE A 13 28.06 7.68 15.12
CA ILE A 13 27.44 8.94 15.48
C ILE A 13 27.52 9.15 17.00
N PRO A 14 27.88 10.36 17.47
CA PRO A 14 27.82 10.71 18.90
C PRO A 14 26.42 10.53 19.50
N GLU A 15 26.35 10.06 20.75
CA GLU A 15 25.08 9.76 21.43
C GLU A 15 24.14 10.98 21.53
N ASP A 16 24.72 12.16 21.73
CA ASP A 16 24.00 13.45 21.77
C ASP A 16 23.34 13.83 20.45
N LYS A 17 23.68 13.14 19.35
CA LYS A 17 23.07 13.30 18.02
C LYS A 17 22.08 12.22 17.66
N LEU A 18 21.96 11.15 18.46
CA LEU A 18 21.02 10.06 18.18
C LEU A 18 19.56 10.50 18.27
N ALA A 19 19.24 11.49 19.12
CA ALA A 19 17.89 12.05 19.21
C ALA A 19 17.48 12.72 17.89
N GLU A 20 18.34 13.56 17.31
CA GLU A 20 18.10 14.23 16.02
C GLU A 20 17.92 13.20 14.89
N ILE A 21 18.71 12.13 14.89
CA ILE A 21 18.60 11.04 13.90
C ILE A 21 17.32 10.23 14.09
N TYR A 22 16.93 9.96 15.34
CA TYR A 22 15.69 9.26 15.64
C TYR A 22 14.50 10.02 15.07
N ASP A 23 14.44 11.34 15.26
CA ASP A 23 13.36 12.18 14.74
C ASP A 23 13.25 12.09 13.21
N ILE A 24 14.37 12.12 12.49
CA ILE A 24 14.41 12.00 11.03
C ILE A 24 13.93 10.62 10.57
N VAL A 25 14.42 9.55 11.20
CA VAL A 25 14.02 8.18 10.85
C VAL A 25 12.54 7.96 11.19
N HIS A 26 12.06 8.53 12.29
CA HIS A 26 10.69 8.42 12.73
C HIS A 26 9.74 9.17 11.78
N SER A 27 10.07 10.40 11.38
CA SER A 27 9.28 11.14 10.40
C SER A 27 9.21 10.42 9.06
N PHE A 28 10.35 9.92 8.57
CA PHE A 28 10.39 9.16 7.31
C PHE A 28 9.52 7.91 7.34
N ARG A 29 9.49 7.19 8.48
CA ARG A 29 8.60 6.04 8.65
C ARG A 29 7.13 6.44 8.64
N LEU A 30 6.76 7.51 9.36
CA LEU A 30 5.38 7.99 9.39
C LEU A 30 4.90 8.40 7.99
N ASP A 31 5.74 9.08 7.22
CA ASP A 31 5.42 9.49 5.86
C ASP A 31 5.28 8.26 4.93
N LEU A 32 6.17 7.27 5.07
CA LEU A 32 6.09 6.02 4.30
C LEU A 32 4.84 5.20 4.65
N ASP A 33 4.53 5.07 5.94
CA ASP A 33 3.33 4.36 6.40
C ASP A 33 2.06 5.03 5.89
N ARG A 34 2.08 6.36 5.77
CA ARG A 34 0.98 7.15 5.20
C ARG A 34 0.87 6.99 3.69
N GLU A 35 1.98 7.01 2.96
CA GLU A 35 1.99 6.78 1.51
C GLU A 35 1.45 5.38 1.17
N LEU A 36 1.81 4.38 1.98
CA LEU A 36 1.28 3.02 1.87
C LEU A 36 -0.20 2.92 2.28
N SER A 37 -0.68 3.75 3.23
CA SER A 37 -2.07 3.71 3.67
C SER A 37 -3.04 4.48 2.76
N ASP A 38 -2.58 5.55 2.11
CA ASP A 38 -3.45 6.48 1.38
C ASP A 38 -3.78 5.99 -0.06
N GLU A 39 -3.04 4.99 -0.59
CA GLU A 39 -3.25 4.45 -1.96
C GLU A 39 -3.78 3.01 -2.01
N GLU A 40 -3.77 2.27 -0.90
CA GLU A 40 -4.23 0.87 -0.91
C GLU A 40 -5.72 0.77 -0.57
N THR A 41 -6.47 0.06 -1.42
CA THR A 41 -7.81 -0.40 -1.03
C THR A 41 -7.66 -1.33 0.18
N PRO A 42 -8.35 -1.08 1.31
CA PRO A 42 -8.29 -1.96 2.48
C PRO A 42 -8.47 -3.43 2.11
N THR A 43 -7.66 -4.31 2.70
CA THR A 43 -7.64 -5.74 2.37
C THR A 43 -9.03 -6.36 2.53
N GLU A 44 -9.79 -5.95 3.55
CA GLU A 44 -11.16 -6.39 3.78
C GLU A 44 -12.10 -6.07 2.61
N ILE A 45 -11.97 -4.89 2.01
CA ILE A 45 -12.78 -4.47 0.86
C ILE A 45 -12.46 -5.35 -0.37
N VAL A 46 -11.18 -5.64 -0.60
CA VAL A 46 -10.76 -6.55 -1.68
C VAL A 46 -11.33 -7.95 -1.47
N ILE A 47 -11.24 -8.48 -0.25
CA ILE A 47 -11.77 -9.81 0.10
C ILE A 47 -13.29 -9.86 -0.08
N GLU A 48 -14.02 -8.84 0.37
CA GLU A 48 -15.47 -8.76 0.20
C GLU A 48 -15.87 -8.71 -1.28
N GLY A 49 -15.18 -7.90 -2.09
CA GLY A 49 -15.40 -7.83 -3.54
C GLY A 49 -15.19 -9.18 -4.24
N ILE A 50 -14.14 -9.91 -3.88
CA ILE A 50 -13.89 -11.26 -4.42
C ILE A 50 -15.01 -12.22 -4.03
N HIS A 51 -15.40 -12.25 -2.76
CA HIS A 51 -16.50 -13.10 -2.30
C HIS A 51 -17.83 -12.76 -3.00
N GLN A 52 -18.11 -11.48 -3.21
CA GLN A 52 -19.29 -11.02 -3.94
C GLN A 52 -19.27 -11.52 -5.39
N GLY A 53 -18.17 -11.29 -6.13
CA GLY A 53 -18.04 -11.73 -7.52
C GLY A 53 -18.19 -13.24 -7.69
N ILE A 54 -17.67 -14.03 -6.74
CA ILE A 54 -17.89 -15.50 -6.74
C ILE A 54 -19.37 -15.84 -6.54
N ARG A 55 -20.08 -15.20 -5.59
CA ARG A 55 -21.51 -15.44 -5.37
C ARG A 55 -22.36 -15.06 -6.59
N GLU A 56 -22.04 -13.93 -7.22
CA GLU A 56 -22.71 -13.46 -8.43
C GLU A 56 -22.50 -14.44 -9.59
N ALA A 57 -21.26 -14.88 -9.82
CA ALA A 57 -20.94 -15.89 -10.83
C ALA A 57 -21.67 -17.21 -10.60
N LEU A 58 -21.71 -17.71 -9.36
CA LEU A 58 -22.38 -18.96 -9.02
C LEU A 58 -23.91 -18.87 -9.08
N SER A 59 -24.48 -17.68 -8.87
CA SER A 59 -25.92 -17.44 -8.95
C SER A 59 -26.41 -17.03 -10.33
N GLY A 60 -25.50 -16.86 -11.30
CA GLY A 60 -25.81 -16.40 -12.66
C GLY A 60 -26.17 -14.90 -12.74
N GLN A 61 -25.88 -14.13 -11.69
CA GLN A 61 -26.04 -12.67 -11.66
C GLN A 61 -24.79 -12.02 -12.27
N THR A 62 -24.54 -12.27 -13.55
CA THR A 62 -23.36 -11.76 -14.27
C THR A 62 -23.77 -10.88 -15.45
N LEU A 63 -22.90 -9.94 -15.81
CA LEU A 63 -23.03 -9.16 -17.03
C LEU A 63 -22.25 -9.85 -18.17
N PRO A 64 -22.84 -10.05 -19.36
CA PRO A 64 -22.10 -10.53 -20.52
C PRO A 64 -20.93 -9.59 -20.86
N LEU A 65 -19.78 -10.14 -21.21
CA LEU A 65 -18.58 -9.34 -21.51
C LEU A 65 -18.80 -8.34 -22.66
N SER A 66 -19.67 -8.68 -23.62
CA SER A 66 -20.05 -7.79 -24.73
C SER A 66 -20.84 -6.56 -24.28
N GLU A 67 -21.51 -6.63 -23.14
CA GLU A 67 -22.37 -5.57 -22.59
C GLU A 67 -21.64 -4.75 -21.51
N MET A 68 -20.45 -5.18 -21.07
CA MET A 68 -19.69 -4.54 -19.99
C MET A 68 -19.27 -3.09 -20.29
N TRP A 69 -19.11 -2.78 -21.57
CA TRP A 69 -18.68 -1.45 -22.04
C TRP A 69 -19.85 -0.60 -22.53
N GLU A 70 -21.08 -1.10 -22.48
CA GLU A 70 -22.25 -0.37 -22.95
C GLU A 70 -22.51 0.84 -22.03
N GLY A 71 -22.44 2.05 -22.58
CA GLY A 71 -22.65 3.30 -21.84
C GLY A 71 -21.43 3.83 -21.08
N ILE A 72 -20.27 3.15 -21.14
CA ILE A 72 -18.99 3.73 -20.71
C ILE A 72 -18.36 4.37 -21.94
N ASP A 73 -18.27 5.70 -21.95
CA ASP A 73 -17.55 6.42 -23.00
C ASP A 73 -16.04 6.27 -22.73
N ALA A 74 -15.31 5.71 -23.68
CA ALA A 74 -13.87 5.43 -23.53
C ALA A 74 -12.99 6.59 -24.03
N GLU A 75 -13.58 7.76 -24.26
CA GLU A 75 -12.90 9.00 -24.70
C GLU A 75 -12.28 9.79 -23.54
#